data_AF-A0A2E0T8M8-F1
#
_entry.id   AF-A0A2E0T8M8-F1
#
_cell.length_a   1.000
_cell.length_b   1.000
_cell.length_c   1.000
_cell.angle_alpha   90.00
_cell.angle_beta   90.00
_cell.angle_gamma   90.00
#
_symmetry.space_group_name_H-M   'P 1'
#
loop_
_entity.id
_entity.type
_entity.pdbx_description
1 polymer ?
#
loop_
_entity_poly.entity_id
_entity_poly.type
_entity_poly.pdbx_seq_one_letter_code
_entity_poly.pdbx_strand_id
1 'polypeptide(L)'
;MDKYNVNLKFDRKTLKFGKSPNTCEFIDFHLDNPRVWDLYLSFATDMVHLGHKRLSSEMLINRVRWETMVDTTDKKFKINNNHKPFYARLLLSLPRFKDTKFLEVRQSCADDLSYSECEILISPYV
;
A
#
# COMPACT_ATOMS: atom_id res chain seq x y z
N MET A 1 -15.33 11.16 -13.62
CA MET A 1 -15.38 11.54 -12.19
C MET A 1 -14.18 10.90 -11.52
N ASP A 2 -13.12 11.67 -11.35
CA ASP A 2 -11.85 11.21 -10.78
C ASP A 2 -12.04 10.88 -9.30
N LYS A 3 -12.15 9.59 -9.02
CA LYS A 3 -12.23 9.02 -7.66
C LYS A 3 -10.99 9.35 -6.80
N TYR A 4 -9.95 9.87 -7.45
CA TYR A 4 -8.67 10.27 -6.85
C TYR A 4 -8.67 11.72 -6.33
N ASN A 5 -9.72 12.51 -6.61
CA ASN A 5 -9.79 13.93 -6.25
C ASN A 5 -10.65 14.20 -4.99
N VAL A 6 -10.75 13.22 -4.08
CA VAL A 6 -11.55 13.35 -2.86
C VAL A 6 -10.71 13.02 -1.62
N ASN A 7 -10.22 14.10 -1.00
CA ASN A 7 -9.96 14.31 0.44
C ASN A 7 -8.62 15.03 0.73
N LEU A 8 -8.67 16.34 0.56
CA LEU A 8 -7.78 17.31 1.19
C LEU A 8 -8.02 17.32 2.71
N LYS A 9 -7.30 16.48 3.47
CA LYS A 9 -7.07 16.75 4.91
C LYS A 9 -5.61 16.59 5.35
N PHE A 10 -4.75 15.97 4.55
CA PHE A 10 -3.33 15.89 4.81
C PHE A 10 -2.56 16.17 3.53
N ASP A 11 -1.76 17.23 3.52
CA ASP A 11 -0.83 17.48 2.41
C ASP A 11 0.37 16.51 2.50
N ARG A 12 1.02 16.27 1.35
CA ARG A 12 2.20 15.38 1.28
C ARG A 12 3.30 15.79 2.27
N LYS A 13 3.43 17.09 2.57
CA LYS A 13 4.46 17.58 3.50
C LYS A 13 4.16 17.12 4.93
N THR A 14 2.90 17.13 5.33
CA THR A 14 2.44 16.72 6.66
C THR A 14 2.68 15.24 6.88
N LEU A 15 2.34 14.39 5.90
CA LEU A 15 2.59 12.95 5.99
C LEU A 15 4.08 12.59 6.05
N LYS A 16 4.96 13.46 5.54
CA LYS A 16 6.40 13.25 5.45
C LYS A 16 7.19 13.89 6.59
N PHE A 17 6.55 14.75 7.40
CA PHE A 17 7.25 15.49 8.45
C PHE A 17 7.81 14.52 9.51
N GLY A 18 9.13 14.60 9.74
CA GLY A 18 9.83 13.75 10.70
C GLY A 18 9.96 12.27 10.29
N LYS A 19 9.53 11.89 9.09
CA LYS A 19 9.57 10.51 8.61
C LYS A 19 10.94 10.16 8.02
N SER A 20 11.25 8.86 8.03
CA SER A 20 12.45 8.32 7.41
C SER A 20 12.45 8.56 5.89
N PRO A 21 13.63 8.57 5.23
CA PRO A 21 13.72 8.66 3.77
C PRO A 21 12.92 7.59 3.04
N ASN A 22 12.93 6.35 3.52
CA ASN A 22 12.18 5.24 2.90
C ASN A 22 10.67 5.46 2.98
N THR A 23 10.19 5.99 4.11
CA THR A 23 8.78 6.34 4.30
C THR A 23 8.38 7.47 3.37
N CYS A 24 9.21 8.50 3.27
CA CYS A 24 9.01 9.61 2.34
C CYS A 24 8.94 9.15 0.88
N GLU A 25 9.87 8.30 0.47
CA GLU A 25 9.91 7.70 -0.87
C GLU A 25 8.66 6.87 -1.16
N PHE A 26 8.23 6.05 -0.20
CA PHE A 26 6.99 5.28 -0.32
C PHE A 26 5.75 6.17 -0.45
N ILE A 27 5.62 7.21 0.37
CA ILE A 27 4.48 8.14 0.32
C ILE A 27 4.38 8.78 -1.07
N ASP A 28 5.50 9.28 -1.60
CA ASP A 28 5.53 9.87 -2.94
C ASP A 28 5.16 8.82 -3.99
N PHE A 29 5.79 7.64 -3.97
CA PHE A 29 5.51 6.57 -4.91
C PHE A 29 4.04 6.13 -4.88
N HIS A 30 3.47 5.88 -3.70
CA HIS A 30 2.08 5.42 -3.57
C HIS A 30 1.10 6.46 -4.08
N LEU A 31 1.30 7.74 -3.75
CA LEU A 31 0.42 8.83 -4.18
C LEU A 31 0.53 9.13 -5.68
N ASP A 32 1.71 8.93 -6.27
CA ASP A 32 1.91 9.11 -7.71
C ASP A 32 1.45 7.89 -8.53
N ASN A 33 1.31 6.72 -7.91
CA ASN A 33 0.94 5.46 -8.58
C ASN A 33 -0.28 4.78 -7.94
N PRO A 34 -1.46 5.44 -7.86
CA PRO A 34 -2.62 4.91 -7.14
C PRO A 34 -3.10 3.56 -7.69
N ARG A 35 -2.87 3.29 -8.99
CA ARG A 35 -3.23 2.02 -9.63
C ARG A 35 -2.49 0.81 -9.06
N VAL A 36 -1.30 0.99 -8.49
CA VAL A 36 -0.56 -0.09 -7.83
C VAL A 36 -1.34 -0.60 -6.62
N TRP A 37 -1.91 0.32 -5.83
CA TRP A 37 -2.75 -0.03 -4.70
C TRP A 37 -4.05 -0.70 -5.13
N ASP A 38 -4.73 -0.17 -6.16
CA ASP A 38 -5.94 -0.78 -6.72
C ASP A 38 -5.75 -2.27 -7.04
N LEU A 39 -4.67 -2.58 -7.77
CA LEU A 39 -4.32 -3.93 -8.17
C LEU A 39 -3.94 -4.80 -6.97
N TYR A 40 -3.13 -4.27 -6.06
CA TYR A 40 -2.73 -4.97 -4.84
C TYR A 40 -3.94 -5.36 -3.98
N LEU A 41 -4.87 -4.42 -3.76
CA LEU A 41 -6.09 -4.63 -2.99
C LEU A 41 -7.04 -5.60 -3.71
N SER A 42 -7.17 -5.51 -5.04
CA SER A 42 -7.97 -6.46 -5.83
C SER A 42 -7.44 -7.88 -5.66
N PHE A 43 -6.14 -8.11 -5.83
CA PHE A 43 -5.54 -9.43 -5.68
C PHE A 43 -5.69 -9.97 -4.25
N ALA A 44 -5.52 -9.12 -3.23
CA ALA A 44 -5.77 -9.54 -1.85
C ALA A 44 -7.23 -9.97 -1.65
N THR A 45 -8.18 -9.22 -2.21
CA THR A 45 -9.62 -9.50 -2.13
C THR A 45 -9.98 -10.82 -2.80
N ASP A 46 -9.46 -11.07 -4.01
CA ASP A 46 -9.71 -12.31 -4.74
C ASP A 46 -9.26 -13.53 -3.94
N MET A 47 -8.10 -13.44 -3.29
CA MET A 47 -7.57 -14.54 -2.49
C MET A 47 -8.41 -14.81 -1.24
N VAL A 48 -8.98 -13.78 -0.62
CA VAL A 48 -9.96 -13.94 0.46
C VAL A 48 -11.22 -14.65 -0.05
N HIS A 49 -11.75 -14.25 -1.21
CA HIS A 49 -12.93 -14.90 -1.81
C HIS A 49 -12.69 -16.37 -2.17
N LEU A 50 -11.46 -16.72 -2.55
CA LEU A 50 -11.03 -18.10 -2.79
C LEU A 50 -10.79 -18.90 -1.50
N GLY A 51 -10.99 -18.30 -0.32
CA GLY A 51 -10.89 -18.98 0.98
C GLY A 51 -9.48 -19.00 1.57
N HIS A 52 -8.52 -18.26 1.01
CA HIS A 52 -7.18 -18.18 1.60
C HIS A 52 -7.19 -17.36 2.88
N LYS A 53 -6.65 -17.95 3.96
CA LYS A 53 -6.60 -17.33 5.29
C LYS A 53 -5.28 -16.62 5.59
N ARG A 54 -4.27 -16.81 4.73
CA ARG A 54 -2.89 -16.36 4.94
C ARG A 54 -2.13 -16.29 3.63
N LEU A 55 -1.40 -15.19 3.43
CA LEU A 55 -0.57 -14.90 2.26
C LEU A 55 0.65 -14.04 2.63
N SER A 56 1.52 -13.85 1.65
CA SER A 56 2.66 -12.94 1.74
C SER A 56 2.40 -11.68 0.92
N SER A 57 2.71 -10.51 1.49
CA SER A 57 2.72 -9.24 0.75
C SER A 57 3.69 -9.28 -0.44
N GLU A 58 4.77 -10.08 -0.34
CA GLU A 58 5.71 -10.32 -1.45
C GLU A 58 5.01 -10.93 -2.66
N MET A 59 4.12 -11.89 -2.43
CA MET A 59 3.39 -12.56 -3.50
C MET A 59 2.47 -11.57 -4.22
N LEU A 60 1.73 -10.77 -3.44
CA LEU A 60 0.81 -9.77 -3.98
C LEU A 60 1.55 -8.70 -4.79
N ILE A 61 2.65 -8.15 -4.27
CA ILE A 61 3.38 -7.08 -4.98
C ILE A 61 4.09 -7.60 -6.23
N ASN A 62 4.61 -8.82 -6.21
CA ASN A 62 5.23 -9.43 -7.39
C ASN A 62 4.19 -9.76 -8.45
N ARG A 63 2.97 -10.12 -8.05
CA ARG A 63 1.85 -10.26 -8.99
C ARG A 63 1.56 -8.95 -9.71
N VAL A 64 1.49 -7.82 -8.99
CA VAL A 64 1.37 -6.49 -9.62
C VAL A 64 2.56 -6.22 -10.55
N ARG A 65 3.77 -6.54 -10.11
CA ARG A 65 4.99 -6.32 -10.88
C ARG A 65 5.01 -7.09 -12.21
N TRP A 66 4.57 -8.34 -12.24
CA TRP A 66 4.76 -9.22 -13.41
C TRP A 66 3.49 -9.46 -14.22
N GLU A 67 2.33 -9.53 -13.60
CA GLU A 67 1.07 -9.93 -14.25
C GLU A 67 0.20 -8.75 -14.72
N THR A 68 0.73 -7.53 -14.67
CA THR A 68 -0.01 -6.33 -15.08
C THR A 68 0.83 -5.46 -16.01
N MET A 69 0.19 -4.61 -16.80
CA MET A 69 0.88 -3.65 -17.69
C MET A 69 1.04 -2.27 -17.04
N VAL A 70 1.02 -2.17 -15.70
CA VAL A 70 1.11 -0.87 -15.01
C VAL A 70 2.51 -0.28 -15.15
N ASP A 71 2.63 0.89 -15.77
CA ASP A 71 3.86 1.68 -15.69
C ASP A 71 3.85 2.51 -14.40
N THR A 72 5.02 2.73 -13.81
CA THR A 72 5.13 3.48 -12.55
C THR A 72 6.20 4.56 -12.62
N THR A 73 6.19 5.47 -11.65
CA THR A 73 7.18 6.55 -11.53
C THR A 73 8.52 6.12 -10.93
N ASP A 74 8.68 4.85 -10.57
CA ASP A 74 9.96 4.33 -10.08
C ASP A 74 10.98 4.29 -11.22
N LYS A 75 12.17 4.86 -10.96
CA LYS A 75 13.21 5.10 -11.96
C LYS A 75 14.05 3.87 -12.29
N LYS A 76 14.08 2.87 -11.41
CA LYS A 76 14.97 1.70 -11.52
C LYS A 76 14.20 0.41 -11.69
N PHE A 77 13.06 0.30 -11.03
CA PHE A 77 12.23 -0.89 -11.05
C PHE A 77 10.80 -0.51 -11.38
N LYS A 78 9.99 -1.49 -11.76
CA LYS A 78 8.55 -1.26 -11.87
C LYS A 78 7.91 -0.96 -10.50
N ILE A 79 8.41 -1.55 -9.42
CA ILE A 79 8.03 -1.22 -8.03
C ILE A 79 9.27 -1.46 -7.16
N ASN A 80 9.70 -0.57 -6.28
CA ASN A 80 10.81 -0.90 -5.38
C ASN A 80 10.41 -2.02 -4.39
N ASN A 81 11.27 -3.01 -4.16
CA ASN A 81 11.02 -4.08 -3.18
C ASN A 81 10.81 -3.51 -1.76
N ASN A 82 11.42 -2.37 -1.44
CA ASN A 82 11.28 -1.70 -0.15
C ASN A 82 9.85 -1.18 0.11
N HIS A 83 8.99 -1.08 -0.90
CA HIS A 83 7.59 -0.65 -0.73
C HIS A 83 6.66 -1.74 -0.20
N LYS A 84 7.02 -3.02 -0.37
CA LYS A 84 6.22 -4.17 0.12
C LYS A 84 5.78 -4.06 1.59
N PRO A 85 6.68 -3.80 2.56
CA PRO A 85 6.28 -3.72 3.97
C PRO A 85 5.27 -2.59 4.23
N PHE A 86 5.29 -1.51 3.45
CA PHE A 86 4.31 -0.44 3.57
C PHE A 86 2.94 -0.86 3.03
N TYR A 87 2.88 -1.50 1.85
CA TYR A 87 1.62 -2.03 1.31
C TYR A 87 0.96 -3.07 2.23
N ALA A 88 1.76 -3.87 2.94
CA ALA A 88 1.22 -4.78 3.95
C ALA A 88 0.49 -4.03 5.08
N ARG A 89 1.05 -2.91 5.55
CA ARG A 89 0.47 -2.07 6.60
C ARG A 89 -0.78 -1.33 6.13
N LEU A 90 -0.77 -0.82 4.89
CA LEU A 90 -1.97 -0.26 4.26
C LEU A 90 -3.11 -1.29 4.16
N LEU A 91 -2.81 -2.55 3.82
CA LEU A 91 -3.84 -3.59 3.76
C LEU A 91 -4.41 -3.89 5.15
N LEU A 92 -3.53 -4.05 6.15
CA LEU A 92 -3.94 -4.37 7.51
C LEU A 92 -4.64 -3.20 8.23
N SER A 93 -4.53 -1.96 7.73
CA SER A 93 -5.31 -0.83 8.27
C SER A 93 -6.76 -0.83 7.79
N LEU A 94 -7.13 -1.59 6.75
CA LEU A 94 -8.52 -1.73 6.34
C LEU A 94 -9.31 -2.59 7.34
N PRO A 95 -10.54 -2.20 7.73
CA PRO A 95 -11.35 -2.94 8.69
C PRO A 95 -11.53 -4.44 8.38
N ARG A 96 -11.63 -4.82 7.10
CA ARG A 96 -11.79 -6.22 6.67
C ARG A 96 -10.54 -7.09 6.93
N PHE A 97 -9.36 -6.50 6.96
CA PHE A 97 -8.09 -7.21 7.15
C PHE A 97 -7.47 -6.95 8.52
N LYS A 98 -7.90 -5.89 9.21
CA LYS A 98 -7.51 -5.57 10.57
C LYS A 98 -7.78 -6.76 11.49
N ASP A 99 -6.82 -7.05 12.35
CA ASP A 99 -6.86 -8.16 13.31
C ASP A 99 -6.98 -9.58 12.70
N THR A 100 -6.78 -9.71 11.38
CA THR A 100 -6.71 -11.01 10.71
C THR A 100 -5.28 -11.55 10.64
N LYS A 101 -5.12 -12.85 10.38
CA LYS A 101 -3.82 -13.49 10.08
C LYS A 101 -3.50 -13.52 8.58
N PHE A 102 -4.18 -12.69 7.79
CA PHE A 102 -4.09 -12.73 6.33
C PHE A 102 -2.68 -12.38 5.84
N LEU A 103 -2.03 -11.39 6.46
CA LEU A 103 -0.61 -11.11 6.24
C LEU A 103 0.17 -11.22 7.55
N GLU A 104 1.41 -11.67 7.46
CA GLU A 104 2.38 -11.49 8.54
C GLU A 104 3.29 -10.31 8.27
N VAL A 105 3.32 -9.39 9.23
CA VAL A 105 4.25 -8.28 9.24
C VAL A 105 5.35 -8.52 10.29
N ARG A 106 6.56 -8.13 9.94
CA ARG A 106 7.71 -8.06 10.85
C ARG A 106 8.08 -6.60 11.06
N GLN A 107 8.79 -6.32 12.15
CA GLN A 107 9.33 -4.98 12.40
C GLN A 107 10.16 -4.52 11.20
N SER A 108 9.94 -3.28 10.74
CA SER A 108 10.65 -2.70 9.61
C SER A 108 10.57 -1.18 9.61
N CYS A 109 11.27 -0.52 8.68
CA CYS A 109 11.16 0.93 8.49
C CYS A 109 9.72 1.41 8.18
N ALA A 110 8.84 0.53 7.73
CA ALA A 110 7.44 0.89 7.48
C ALA A 110 6.60 1.05 8.76
N ASP A 111 7.12 0.68 9.94
CA ASP A 111 6.50 1.01 11.23
C ASP A 111 6.56 2.50 11.58
N ASP A 112 7.29 3.28 10.78
CA ASP A 112 7.29 4.74 10.81
C ASP A 112 5.93 5.33 10.36
N LEU A 113 5.07 4.54 9.70
CA LEU A 113 3.67 4.90 9.46
C LEU A 113 2.76 4.32 10.55
N SER A 114 1.99 5.20 11.18
CA SER A 114 0.89 4.81 12.07
C SER A 114 -0.32 4.28 11.30
N TYR A 115 -1.23 3.60 12.00
CA TYR A 115 -2.48 3.09 11.40
C TYR A 115 -3.35 4.22 10.83
N SER A 116 -3.46 5.36 11.51
CA SER A 116 -4.24 6.50 11.02
C SER A 116 -3.63 7.10 9.75
N GLU A 117 -2.31 7.16 9.65
CA GLU A 117 -1.62 7.60 8.41
C GLU A 117 -1.83 6.60 7.27
N CYS A 118 -1.85 5.30 7.55
CA CYS A 118 -2.19 4.27 6.57
C CYS A 118 -3.64 4.45 6.07
N GLU A 119 -4.59 4.67 6.98
CA GLU A 119 -6.00 4.94 6.65
C GLU A 119 -6.15 6.20 5.78
N ILE A 120 -5.38 7.27 6.06
CA ILE A 120 -5.35 8.48 5.24
C ILE A 120 -4.87 8.18 3.82
N LEU A 121 -3.78 7.40 3.68
CA LEU A 121 -3.19 7.04 2.38
C LEU A 121 -4.11 6.16 1.51
N ILE A 122 -5.11 5.52 2.10
CA ILE A 122 -6.10 4.68 1.40
C ILE A 122 -7.52 5.24 1.51
N SER A 123 -7.71 6.43 2.06
CA SER A 123 -9.03 7.03 2.29
C SER A 123 -9.95 7.11 1.06
N PRO A 124 -9.50 7.25 -0.21
CA PRO A 124 -10.42 7.16 -1.34
C PRO A 124 -11.04 5.76 -1.55
N TYR A 125 -10.63 4.75 -0.76
CA TYR A 125 -11.09 3.36 -0.82
C TYR A 125 -11.82 2.89 0.45
N VAL A 126 -12.02 3.78 1.42
CA VAL A 126 -12.73 3.52 2.69
C VAL A 126 -14.11 4.16 2.67
#